data_AF-A0AAV8ZWX8-F1
#
_entry.id   AF-A0AAV8ZWX8-F1
#
_cell.length_a   1.000
_cell.length_b   1.000
_cell.length_c   1.000
_cell.angle_alpha   90.00
_cell.angle_beta   90.00
_cell.angle_gamma   90.00
#
_symmetry.space_group_name_H-M   'P 1'
#
loop_
_entity.id
_entity.type
_entity.pdbx_description
1 polymer ?
#
loop_
_entity_poly.entity_id
_entity_poly.type
_entity_poly.pdbx_seq_one_letter_code
_entity_poly.pdbx_strand_id
1 'polypeptide(L)'
;MIIKPSHVCTSGAGIVGACTGDSGGPLLVNGVQVGIVSFGFQVCTLGLPTIYTRVSEFSDWIEENAVDGSSSYEHLYYSLIVSGVISLIQFFNSI
;
A
#
# COMPACT_ATOMS: atom_id res chain seq x y z
N MET A 1 -14.96 -3.72 -20.87
CA MET A 1 -13.95 -2.99 -20.07
C MET A 1 -14.33 -1.52 -20.10
N ILE A 2 -14.59 -0.89 -18.95
CA ILE A 2 -14.95 0.54 -18.87
C ILE A 2 -13.82 1.26 -18.14
N ILE A 3 -13.24 2.27 -18.78
CA ILE A 3 -12.20 3.12 -18.20
C ILE A 3 -12.86 4.36 -17.60
N LYS A 4 -12.45 4.71 -16.38
CA LYS A 4 -12.95 5.85 -15.60
C LYS A 4 -11.80 6.83 -15.32
N PRO A 5 -12.09 8.09 -14.93
CA PRO A 5 -11.08 9.03 -14.47
C PRO A 5 -10.20 8.49 -13.33
N SER A 6 -10.78 7.65 -12.48
CA SER A 6 -10.12 6.93 -11.38
C SER A 6 -9.11 5.87 -11.81
N HIS A 7 -8.75 5.80 -13.11
CA HIS A 7 -7.79 4.85 -13.65
C HIS A 7 -6.55 5.54 -14.24
N VAL A 8 -5.44 4.79 -14.25
CA VAL A 8 -4.21 5.07 -14.98
C VAL A 8 -3.93 3.87 -15.89
N CYS A 9 -3.49 4.13 -17.12
CA CYS A 9 -3.14 3.08 -18.07
C CYS A 9 -1.63 3.12 -18.36
N THR A 10 -0.99 1.96 -18.39
CA THR A 10 0.38 1.83 -18.90
C THR A 10 0.36 1.25 -20.31
N SER A 11 1.40 1.53 -21.10
CA SER A 11 1.56 0.94 -22.43
C SER A 11 1.82 -0.56 -22.33
N GLY A 12 1.16 -1.35 -23.19
CA GLY A 12 1.45 -2.77 -23.39
C GLY A 12 2.53 -3.05 -24.45
N ALA A 13 3.18 -2.01 -24.98
CA ALA A 13 4.15 -2.13 -26.07
C ALA A 13 5.33 -3.03 -25.67
N GLY A 14 5.65 -4.01 -26.52
CA GLY A 14 6.66 -5.04 -26.20
C GLY A 14 6.09 -6.27 -25.49
N ILE A 15 4.76 -6.39 -25.38
CA ILE A 15 4.07 -7.50 -24.71
C ILE A 15 4.40 -7.53 -23.21
N VAL A 16 4.26 -6.38 -22.55
CA VAL A 16 4.63 -6.18 -21.15
C VAL A 16 3.53 -5.49 -20.37
N GLY A 17 3.23 -6.00 -19.19
CA GLY A 17 2.16 -5.51 -18.34
C GLY A 17 1.95 -6.42 -17.14
N ALA A 18 0.93 -6.12 -16.33
CA ALA A 18 0.61 -6.93 -15.16
C ALA A 18 -0.09 -8.24 -15.57
N CYS A 19 0.21 -9.30 -14.84
CA CYS A 19 -0.34 -10.64 -15.00
C CYS A 19 -1.46 -10.94 -13.99
N THR A 20 -2.09 -12.10 -14.18
CA THR A 20 -2.84 -12.77 -13.11
C THR A 20 -1.92 -13.00 -11.91
N GLY A 21 -2.33 -12.51 -10.74
CA GLY A 21 -1.55 -12.60 -9.49
C GLY A 21 -0.88 -11.30 -9.08
N ASP A 22 -0.73 -10.33 -9.99
CA ASP A 22 -0.14 -9.02 -9.68
C ASP A 22 -1.16 -8.02 -9.11
N SER A 23 -2.45 -8.39 -9.05
CA SER A 23 -3.52 -7.55 -8.50
C SER A 23 -3.16 -7.01 -7.11
N GLY A 24 -3.31 -5.69 -6.92
CA GLY A 24 -2.90 -5.02 -5.67
C GLY A 24 -1.44 -4.53 -5.67
N GLY A 25 -0.62 -4.95 -6.64
CA GLY A 25 0.76 -4.50 -6.77
C GLY A 25 0.90 -3.01 -7.11
N PRO A 26 2.02 -2.35 -6.73
CA PRO A 26 2.22 -0.92 -6.96
C PRO A 26 2.69 -0.60 -8.39
N LEU A 27 2.20 0.50 -8.95
CA LEU A 27 2.83 1.19 -10.08
C LEU A 27 3.64 2.37 -9.56
N LEU A 28 4.96 2.30 -9.71
CA LEU A 28 5.88 3.35 -9.30
C LEU A 28 6.33 4.20 -10.48
N VAL A 29 6.29 5.52 -10.32
CA VAL A 29 6.91 6.48 -11.24
C VAL A 29 7.85 7.35 -10.40
N ASN A 30 9.15 7.31 -10.69
CA ASN A 30 10.19 8.03 -9.95
C ASN A 30 10.13 7.81 -8.43
N GLY A 31 9.83 6.57 -8.00
CA GLY A 31 9.72 6.19 -6.58
C GLY A 31 8.39 6.55 -5.93
N VAL A 32 7.47 7.22 -6.63
CA VAL A 32 6.14 7.56 -6.13
C VAL A 32 5.13 6.51 -6.62
N GLN A 33 4.30 6.00 -5.71
CA GLN A 33 3.20 5.10 -6.07
C GLN A 33 2.04 5.90 -6.67
N VAL A 34 1.83 5.74 -7.98
CA VAL A 34 0.77 6.45 -8.72
C VAL A 34 -0.42 5.57 -9.07
N GLY A 35 -0.24 4.24 -8.96
CA GLY A 35 -1.29 3.28 -9.29
C GLY A 35 -1.24 1.98 -8.50
N ILE A 36 -2.35 1.25 -8.51
CA ILE A 36 -2.49 -0.10 -7.97
C ILE A 36 -3.02 -1.01 -9.08
N VAL A 37 -2.36 -2.14 -9.35
CA VAL A 37 -2.80 -3.09 -10.40
C VAL A 37 -4.24 -3.50 -10.15
N SER A 38 -5.12 -3.26 -11.13
CA SER A 38 -6.55 -3.50 -11.01
C SER A 38 -7.00 -4.62 -11.96
N PHE A 39 -6.98 -4.35 -13.26
CA PHE A 39 -7.40 -5.32 -14.25
C PHE A 39 -6.66 -5.11 -15.57
N GLY A 40 -6.65 -6.15 -16.38
CA GLY A 40 -6.00 -6.17 -17.68
C GLY A 40 -6.52 -7.34 -18.49
N PHE A 41 -5.77 -7.73 -19.51
CA PHE A 41 -6.08 -8.88 -20.34
C PHE A 41 -5.37 -10.13 -19.80
N GLN A 42 -5.94 -11.31 -20.05
CA GLN A 42 -5.53 -12.58 -19.43
C GLN A 42 -4.10 -13.03 -19.71
N VAL A 43 -3.53 -12.61 -20.84
CA VAL A 43 -2.12 -12.78 -21.17
C VAL A 43 -1.46 -11.45 -20.89
N CYS A 44 -0.35 -11.45 -20.13
CA CYS A 44 0.23 -10.31 -19.40
C CYS A 44 0.63 -9.07 -20.21
N THR A 45 0.30 -9.03 -21.50
CA THR A 45 -0.54 -8.01 -22.16
C THR A 45 -0.17 -8.10 -23.63
N LEU A 46 -1.10 -8.54 -24.48
CA LEU A 46 -0.88 -8.73 -25.92
C LEU A 46 -0.76 -7.40 -26.70
N GLY A 47 0.11 -6.48 -26.26
CA GLY A 47 0.16 -5.11 -26.76
C GLY A 47 -0.90 -4.18 -26.18
N LEU A 48 -1.77 -4.68 -25.30
CA LEU A 48 -2.87 -3.93 -24.69
C LEU A 48 -2.47 -3.31 -23.36
N PRO A 49 -3.04 -2.16 -22.96
CA PRO A 49 -2.66 -1.51 -21.71
C PRO A 49 -3.04 -2.34 -20.49
N THR A 50 -2.25 -2.20 -19.42
CA THR A 50 -2.65 -2.59 -18.06
C THR A 50 -3.33 -1.41 -17.39
N ILE A 51 -4.43 -1.69 -16.66
CA ILE A 51 -5.23 -0.67 -15.99
C ILE A 51 -4.98 -0.74 -14.49
N TYR A 52 -4.66 0.43 -13.93
CA TYR A 52 -4.38 0.64 -12.52
C TYR A 52 -5.44 1.55 -11.92
N THR A 53 -5.79 1.32 -10.65
CA THR A 53 -6.50 2.31 -9.83
C THR A 53 -5.58 3.51 -9.64
N ARG A 54 -6.04 4.72 -9.95
CA ARG A 54 -5.29 5.97 -9.77
C ARG A 54 -5.22 6.32 -8.28
N VAL A 55 -4.04 6.29 -7.68
CA VAL A 55 -3.88 6.55 -6.24
C VAL A 55 -4.33 7.96 -5.86
N SER A 56 -4.01 8.96 -6.68
CA SER A 56 -4.34 10.36 -6.39
C SER A 56 -5.85 10.66 -6.39
N GLU A 57 -6.69 9.79 -6.96
CA GLU A 57 -8.15 9.95 -6.89
C GLU A 57 -8.70 9.63 -5.49
N PHE A 58 -7.94 8.88 -4.70
CA PHE A 58 -8.34 8.41 -3.38
C PHE A 58 -7.47 8.99 -2.26
N SER A 59 -6.69 10.06 -2.50
CA SER A 59 -5.80 10.65 -1.50
C SER A 59 -6.52 10.99 -0.21
N ASP A 60 -7.67 11.66 -0.30
CA ASP A 60 -8.43 12.13 0.85
C ASP A 60 -8.93 10.94 1.69
N TRP A 61 -9.49 9.92 1.02
CA TRP A 61 -9.90 8.68 1.68
C TRP A 61 -8.72 7.95 2.33
N ILE A 62 -7.56 7.91 1.66
CA ILE A 62 -6.35 7.30 2.21
C ILE A 62 -5.89 8.07 3.45
N GLU A 63 -5.83 9.40 3.40
CA GLU A 63 -5.41 10.24 4.53
C GLU A 63 -6.34 10.08 5.73
N GLU A 64 -7.65 9.96 5.50
CA GLU A 64 -8.64 9.73 6.56
C GLU A 64 -8.56 8.33 7.19
N ASN A 65 -8.09 7.32 6.46
CA ASN A 65 -8.13 5.90 6.89
C ASN A 65 -6.75 5.28 7.13
N ALA A 66 -5.68 5.93 6.72
CA ALA A 66 -4.33 5.48 6.98
C ALA A 66 -3.97 5.77 8.44
N VAL A 67 -3.54 4.73 9.16
CA VAL A 67 -2.92 4.92 10.48
C VAL A 67 -1.56 5.56 10.25
N ASP A 68 -1.34 6.74 10.82
CA ASP A 68 -0.02 7.34 10.81
C ASP A 68 0.97 6.37 11.48
N GLY A 69 2.08 6.09 10.79
CA GLY A 69 3.18 5.32 11.35
C GLY A 69 3.69 5.93 12.67
N SER A 70 3.59 7.26 12.84
CA SER A 70 3.91 7.93 14.10
C SER A 70 3.06 7.43 15.28
N SER A 71 1.77 7.18 15.07
CA SER A 71 0.86 6.62 16.08
C SER A 71 1.23 5.17 16.42
N SER A 72 1.69 4.42 15.41
CA SER A 72 2.19 3.05 15.61
C SER A 72 3.48 3.04 16.45
N TYR A 73 4.39 4.00 16.23
CA TYR A 73 5.60 4.17 17.03
C TYR A 73 5.32 4.65 18.45
N GLU A 74 4.38 5.58 18.65
CA GLU A 74 3.92 5.95 20.00
C GLU A 74 3.35 4.76 20.75
N HIS A 75 2.50 3.95 20.10
CA HIS A 75 1.94 2.74 20.71
C HIS A 75 3.03 1.72 21.07
N LEU A 76 4.01 1.48 20.20
CA LEU A 76 5.14 0.59 20.48
C LEU A 76 6.03 1.14 21.59
N TYR A 77 6.30 2.44 21.63
CA TYR A 77 7.09 3.10 22.67
C TYR A 77 6.39 3.04 24.04
N TYR A 78 5.09 3.34 24.08
CA TYR A 78 4.28 3.25 25.30
C TYR A 78 4.19 1.80 25.79
N SER A 79 4.02 0.83 24.89
CA SER A 79 4.04 -0.61 25.23
C SER A 79 5.38 -1.05 25.81
N LEU A 80 6.50 -0.61 25.24
CA LEU A 80 7.84 -0.91 25.74
C LEU A 80 8.10 -0.28 27.12
N ILE A 81 7.69 0.98 27.33
CA ILE A 81 7.81 1.66 28.63
C ILE A 81 6.94 0.98 29.68
N VAL A 82 5.66 0.78 29.41
CA VAL A 82 4.72 0.21 30.40
C VAL A 82 5.15 -1.22 30.78
N SER A 83 5.56 -2.03 29.80
CA SER A 83 6.06 -3.38 30.08
C SER A 83 7.34 -3.35 30.90
N GLY A 84 8.30 -2.47 30.56
CA GLY A 84 9.55 -2.33 31.30
C GLY A 84 9.35 -1.83 32.73
N VAL A 85 8.46 -0.86 32.94
CA VAL A 85 8.09 -0.33 34.26
C VAL A 85 7.38 -1.38 35.11
N ILE A 86 6.45 -2.16 34.52
CA ILE A 86 5.79 -3.27 35.23
C ILE A 86 6.80 -4.33 35.66
N SER A 87 7.72 -4.73 34.77
CA SER A 87 8.77 -5.70 35.11
C SER A 87 9.71 -5.20 36.21
N LEU A 88 10.08 -3.91 36.19
CA LEU A 88 10.88 -3.29 37.25
C LEU A 88 10.13 -3.26 38.59
N ILE A 89 8.85 -2.86 38.59
CA ILE A 89 8.01 -2.87 39.79
C ILE A 89 7.89 -4.30 40.35
N GLN A 90 7.70 -5.31 39.50
CA GLN A 90 7.67 -6.71 39.93
C GLN A 90 9.01 -7.17 40.51
N PHE A 91 10.12 -6.75 39.93
CA PHE A 91 11.46 -7.04 40.44
C PHE A 91 11.70 -6.42 41.82
N PHE A 92 11.36 -5.14 42.02
CA PHE A 92 11.50 -4.47 43.32
C PHE A 92 10.56 -5.01 44.40
N ASN A 93 9.37 -5.49 44.03
CA ASN A 93 8.47 -6.18 44.97
C ASN A 93 8.93 -7.61 45.33
N SER A 94 9.97 -8.12 44.65
CA SER A 94 10.51 -9.48 44.85
C SER A 94 11.87 -9.49 45.56
N ILE A 95 12.38 -8.32 45.97
CA ILE A 95 13.60 -8.14 46.79
C ILE A 95 13.18 -7.70 48.19
#